data_AF-A0A2Z5X5Q9-F1
#
_entry.id   AF-A0A2Z5X5Q9-F1
#
_cell.length_a   1.000
_cell.length_b   1.000
_cell.length_c   1.000
_cell.angle_alpha   90.00
_cell.angle_beta   90.00
_cell.angle_gamma   90.00
#
_symmetry.space_group_name_H-M   'P 1'
#
loop_
_entity.id
_entity.type
_entity.pdbx_description
1 polymer ?
#
loop_
_entity_poly.entity_id
_entity_poly.type
_entity_poly.pdbx_seq_one_letter_code
_entity_poly.pdbx_strand_id
1 'polypeptide(L)' 'MAREQVARLYRAAQSDSLLKAKLNQAPDLESFVQLAQAEGYDFTVEEWKQMTNFSVEELKCHLSEIPGI' A
#
# COMPACT_ATOMS: atom_id res chain seq x y z
N MET A 1 0.26 -10.85 11.98
CA MET A 1 1.31 -10.58 10.96
C MET A 1 0.74 -9.61 9.93
N ALA A 2 0.63 -8.32 10.21
CA ALA A 2 -0.05 -7.41 9.27
C ALA A 2 0.76 -7.11 8.01
N ARG A 3 2.10 -7.19 8.10
CA ARG A 3 2.98 -7.12 6.92
C ARG A 3 2.58 -8.11 5.82
N GLU A 4 2.21 -9.31 6.21
CA GLU A 4 1.80 -10.34 5.27
C GLU A 4 0.44 -10.02 4.64
N GLN A 5 -0.48 -9.42 5.40
CA GLN A 5 -1.79 -8.98 4.91
C GLN A 5 -1.67 -7.80 3.94
N VAL A 6 -0.82 -6.83 4.24
CA VAL A 6 -0.51 -5.70 3.35
C VAL A 6 0.10 -6.20 2.04
N ALA A 7 1.05 -7.13 2.09
CA ALA A 7 1.66 -7.71 0.90
C ALA A 7 0.65 -8.53 0.07
N ARG A 8 -0.24 -9.30 0.73
CA ARG A 8 -1.33 -10.03 0.06
C ARG A 8 -2.31 -9.08 -0.62
N LEU A 9 -2.74 -8.00 0.07
CA LEU A 9 -3.60 -6.98 -0.50
C LEU A 9 -2.94 -6.31 -1.70
N TYR A 10 -1.67 -5.94 -1.59
CA TYR A 10 -0.94 -5.27 -2.66
C TYR A 10 -0.79 -6.18 -3.90
N ARG A 11 -0.55 -7.48 -3.69
CA ARG A 11 -0.49 -8.48 -4.77
C ARG A 11 -1.87 -8.73 -5.38
N ALA A 12 -2.91 -8.79 -4.55
CA ALA A 12 -4.29 -8.92 -4.98
C ALA A 12 -4.71 -7.70 -5.80
N ALA A 13 -4.43 -6.48 -5.34
CA ALA A 13 -4.72 -5.24 -6.06
C ALA A 13 -3.92 -5.10 -7.37
N GLN A 14 -2.73 -5.70 -7.47
CA GLN A 14 -1.99 -5.75 -8.74
C GLN A 14 -2.63 -6.69 -9.76
N SER A 15 -3.20 -7.82 -9.32
CA SER A 15 -3.84 -8.79 -10.21
C SER A 15 -5.32 -8.47 -10.46
N ASP A 16 -5.96 -7.80 -9.51
CA ASP A 16 -7.39 -7.56 -9.44
C ASP A 16 -7.66 -6.05 -9.55
N SER A 17 -8.00 -5.64 -10.76
CA SER A 17 -8.21 -4.23 -11.09
C SER A 17 -9.44 -3.64 -10.38
N LEU A 18 -10.42 -4.48 -10.02
CA LEU A 18 -11.60 -4.07 -9.26
C LEU A 18 -11.22 -3.75 -7.81
N LEU A 19 -10.44 -4.64 -7.17
CA LEU A 19 -9.94 -4.41 -5.82
C LEU A 19 -9.12 -3.12 -5.76
N LYS A 20 -8.22 -2.92 -6.74
CA LYS A 20 -7.43 -1.69 -6.87
C LYS A 20 -8.30 -0.46 -7.05
N ALA A 21 -9.32 -0.51 -7.89
CA ALA A 21 -10.22 0.63 -8.11
C ALA A 21 -10.99 0.98 -6.83
N LYS A 22 -11.55 -0.03 -6.13
CA LYS A 22 -12.21 0.12 -4.82
C LYS A 22 -11.29 0.80 -3.80
N LEU A 23 -10.06 0.32 -3.69
CA LEU A 23 -9.07 0.85 -2.78
C LEU A 23 -8.62 2.27 -3.15
N ASN A 24 -8.53 2.60 -4.45
CA ASN A 24 -8.24 3.97 -4.92
C ASN A 24 -9.43 4.94 -4.79
N GLN A 25 -10.65 4.44 -4.56
CA GLN A 25 -11.80 5.31 -4.25
C GLN A 25 -11.79 5.81 -2.81
N ALA A 26 -10.94 5.25 -1.95
CA ALA A 26 -10.78 5.73 -0.59
C ALA A 26 -10.16 7.14 -0.60
N PRO A 27 -10.84 8.15 -0.02
CA PRO A 27 -10.29 9.51 0.07
C PRO A 27 -9.13 9.59 1.08
N ASP A 28 -9.13 8.70 2.07
CA ASP A 28 -8.19 8.67 3.18
C ASP A 28 -7.75 7.24 3.50
N LEU A 29 -6.59 7.13 4.15
CA LEU A 29 -6.01 5.86 4.57
C LEU A 29 -6.93 5.05 5.51
N GLU A 30 -7.71 5.71 6.35
CA GLU A 30 -8.70 5.04 7.21
C GLU A 30 -9.77 4.33 6.38
N SER A 31 -10.31 4.99 5.36
CA SER A 31 -11.27 4.39 4.43
C SER A 31 -10.65 3.25 3.62
N PHE A 32 -9.38 3.38 3.24
CA PHE A 32 -8.63 2.33 2.55
C PHE A 32 -8.51 1.07 3.42
N VAL A 33 -8.13 1.24 4.68
CA VAL A 33 -7.96 0.13 5.63
C VAL A 33 -9.30 -0.51 5.95
N GLN A 34 -10.36 0.27 6.12
CA GLN A 34 -11.71 -0.28 6.33
C GLN A 34 -12.18 -1.12 5.13
N LEU A 35 -11.90 -0.69 3.90
CA LEU A 35 -12.20 -1.48 2.70
C LEU A 35 -11.38 -2.77 2.66
N ALA A 36 -10.10 -2.71 3.01
CA ALA A 36 -9.25 -3.90 3.08
C ALA A 36 -9.72 -4.88 4.19
N GLN A 37 -10.10 -4.38 5.36
CA GLN A 37 -10.69 -5.21 6.43
C GLN A 37 -11.99 -5.87 6.00
N ALA A 38 -12.84 -5.16 5.24
CA ALA A 38 -14.06 -5.72 4.67
C ALA A 38 -13.80 -6.86 3.66
N GLU A 39 -12.66 -6.83 2.98
CA GLU A 39 -12.20 -7.89 2.06
C GLU A 39 -11.47 -9.04 2.80
N GLY A 40 -11.37 -8.97 4.14
CA GLY A 40 -10.76 -10.00 4.99
C GLY A 40 -9.29 -9.77 5.34
N TYR A 41 -8.76 -8.56 5.10
CA TYR A 41 -7.40 -8.19 5.44
C TYR A 41 -7.33 -7.45 6.78
N ASP A 42 -6.80 -8.12 7.80
CA ASP A 42 -6.66 -7.56 9.15
C ASP A 42 -5.33 -6.80 9.30
N PHE A 43 -5.38 -5.47 9.12
CA PHE A 43 -4.25 -4.55 9.37
C PHE A 43 -4.76 -3.15 9.70
N THR A 44 -3.90 -2.29 10.27
CA THR A 44 -4.23 -0.90 10.63
C THR A 44 -3.60 0.12 9.68
N VAL A 45 -4.09 1.36 9.76
CA VAL A 45 -3.51 2.50 9.02
C VAL A 45 -2.06 2.72 9.37
N GLU A 46 -1.70 2.56 10.64
CA GLU A 46 -0.32 2.70 11.11
C GLU A 46 0.60 1.66 10.46
N GLU A 47 0.17 0.41 10.36
CA GLU A 47 0.97 -0.65 9.73
C GLU A 47 1.06 -0.48 8.21
N TRP A 48 -0.04 -0.08 7.57
CA TRP A 48 -0.01 0.27 6.14
C TRP A 48 0.96 1.42 5.88
N LYS A 49 0.88 2.48 6.69
CA LYS A 49 1.75 3.65 6.57
C LYS A 49 3.19 3.26 6.85
N GLN A 50 3.48 2.50 7.91
CA GLN A 50 4.81 1.96 8.18
C GLN A 50 5.38 1.23 6.95
N MET A 51 4.59 0.37 6.31
CA MET A 51 5.06 -0.48 5.21
C MET A 51 5.21 0.28 3.87
N THR A 52 4.26 1.16 3.55
CA THR A 52 4.29 2.00 2.34
C THR A 52 5.27 3.17 2.46
N ASN A 53 5.39 3.76 3.66
CA ASN A 53 6.36 4.81 3.95
C ASN A 53 7.79 4.26 3.91
N PHE A 54 8.02 3.01 4.38
CA PHE A 54 9.30 2.34 4.18
C PHE A 54 9.64 2.19 2.69
N SER A 55 8.67 1.77 1.86
CA SER A 55 8.89 1.71 0.40
C SER A 55 9.17 3.07 -0.23
N VAL A 56 8.59 4.17 0.26
CA VAL A 56 8.81 5.51 -0.32
C VAL A 56 10.13 6.12 0.12
N GLU A 57 10.56 5.93 1.37
CA GLU A 57 11.87 6.42 1.84
C GLU A 57 13.03 5.61 1.25
N GLU A 58 12.90 4.29 1.06
CA GLU A 58 13.93 3.51 0.37
C GLU A 58 13.99 3.79 -1.15
N LEU A 59 12.85 4.00 -1.83
CA LEU A 59 12.86 4.36 -3.26
C LEU A 59 13.34 5.79 -3.55
N LYS A 60 13.18 6.73 -2.62
CA LYS A 60 13.73 8.08 -2.80
C LYS A 60 15.26 8.11 -2.78
N CYS A 61 15.90 7.11 -2.17
CA CYS A 61 17.35 7.03 -2.16
C CYS A 61 17.95 6.55 -3.51
N HIS A 62 17.12 6.11 -4.48
CA HIS A 62 17.57 5.56 -5.76
C HIS A 62 17.14 6.38 -7.00
N LEU A 63 16.68 7.62 -6.81
CA LEU A 63 16.34 8.57 -7.91
C LEU A 63 17.13 9.89 -7.87
N SER A 64 18.04 10.07 -6.91
CA SER A 64 18.91 11.26 -6.82
C SER A 64 20.34 11.01 -7.29
N GLU A 65 20.55 9.99 -8.12
CA GLU A 65 21.81 9.79 -8.86
C GLU A 65 21.50 9.55 -10.33
N ILE A 66 21.02 10.59 -11.02
CA ILE A 66 21.43 10.76 -12.42
C ILE A 66 22.66 11.68 -12.36
N PRO A 67 23.88 11.15 -12.20
CA PRO A 67 25.08 11.93 -12.49
C PRO A 67 25.01 12.33 -13.97
N GLY A 68 25.37 13.58 -14.23
CA GLY A 68 24.97 14.30 -15.43
C GLY A 68 25.29 13.62 -16.76
N ILE A 69 24.49 13.99 -17.76
CA ILE A 69 24.91 14.51 -19.07
C ILE A 69 23.82 15.50 -19.51
#